data_AF-A0AAD1NXV9-F1
#
_entry.id   AF-A0AAD1NXV9-F1
#
_cell.length_a   1.000
_cell.length_b   1.000
_cell.length_c   1.000
_cell.angle_alpha   90.00
_cell.angle_beta   90.00
_cell.angle_gamma   90.00
#
_symmetry.space_group_name_H-M   'P 1'
#
loop_
_entity.id
_entity.type
_entity.pdbx_description
1 polymer ?
#
loop_
_entity_poly.entity_id
_entity_poly.type
_entity_poly.pdbx_seq_one_letter_code
_entity_poly.pdbx_strand_id
1 'polypeptide(L)' 'MIRNRLPEILRREGITAYRLAKTIAHRAARNTVFRWARGEVPACLDVSALEAILFGLRALTGKPYGVGDLFTYEEGDDA' A
#
# COMPACT_ATOMS: atom_id res chain seq x y z
N MET A 1 13.02 10.51 5.35
CA MET A 1 12.92 9.09 4.99
C MET A 1 11.54 8.78 4.44
N ILE A 2 11.44 8.03 3.34
CA ILE A 2 10.13 7.57 2.82
C ILE A 2 9.62 6.42 3.68
N ARG A 3 8.36 6.49 4.08
CA ARG A 3 7.65 5.46 4.83
C ARG A 3 6.47 4.93 4.04
N ASN A 4 6.31 3.62 4.05
CA ASN A 4 5.14 2.93 3.51
C ASN A 4 4.06 2.81 4.60
N ARG A 5 2.89 3.40 4.36
CA ARG A 5 1.73 3.47 5.28
C ARG A 5 0.68 2.40 5.02
N LEU A 6 0.90 1.49 4.05
CA LEU A 6 -0.03 0.40 3.75
C LEU A 6 -0.37 -0.47 4.99
N PRO A 7 0.59 -0.85 5.85
CA PRO A 7 0.28 -1.65 7.04
C PRO A 7 -0.73 -0.95 7.97
N GLU A 8 -0.56 0.35 8.19
CA GLU A 8 -1.43 1.17 9.01
C GLU A 8 -2.80 1.36 8.38
N ILE A 9 -2.86 1.59 7.07
CA ILE A 9 -4.12 1.68 6.32
C ILE A 9 -4.90 0.37 6.44
N LEU A 10 -4.26 -0.76 6.16
CA LEU A 10 -4.89 -2.09 6.24
C LEU A 10 -5.44 -2.36 7.64
N ARG A 11 -4.68 -2.03 8.69
CA ARG A 11 -5.11 -2.18 10.09
C ARG A 11 -6.30 -1.28 10.41
N ARG A 12 -6.23 0.01 10.05
CA ARG A 12 -7.30 1.00 10.31
C ARG A 12 -8.61 0.62 9.63
N GLU A 13 -8.54 0.11 8.41
CA GLU A 13 -9.71 -0.28 7.62
C GLU A 13 -10.19 -1.72 7.91
N GLY A 14 -9.50 -2.47 8.77
CA GLY A 14 -9.84 -3.86 9.09
C GLY A 14 -9.68 -4.83 7.91
N ILE A 15 -8.74 -4.55 7.00
CA ILE A 15 -8.51 -5.32 5.77
C ILE A 15 -7.25 -6.17 5.94
N THR A 16 -7.34 -7.46 5.62
CA THR A 16 -6.16 -8.33 5.56
C THR A 16 -5.41 -8.15 4.25
N ALA A 17 -4.07 -8.27 4.29
CA ALA A 17 -3.23 -8.25 3.09
C ALA A 17 -3.67 -9.30 2.06
N TYR A 18 -4.14 -10.47 2.52
CA TYR A 18 -4.71 -11.51 1.67
C TYR A 18 -5.96 -11.03 0.91
N ARG A 19 -6.89 -10.35 1.59
CA ARG A 19 -8.11 -9.83 0.96
C ARG A 19 -7.75 -8.79 -0.11
N LEU A 20 -6.82 -7.89 0.18
CA LEU A 20 -6.31 -6.93 -0.81
C LEU A 20 -5.69 -7.65 -2.01
N ALA A 21 -4.77 -8.60 -1.77
CA ALA A 21 -4.11 -9.36 -2.83
C ALA A 21 -5.09 -10.15 -3.70
N LYS A 22 -6.16 -10.69 -3.10
CA LYS A 22 -7.23 -11.39 -3.82
C LYS A 22 -8.01 -10.44 -4.73
N THR A 23 -8.36 -9.25 -4.25
CA THR A 23 -9.09 -8.23 -5.03
C THR A 23 -8.31 -7.79 -6.27
N ILE A 24 -6.97 -7.72 -6.19
CA ILE A 24 -6.12 -7.18 -7.25
C ILE A 24 -5.26 -8.24 -7.94
N ALA A 25 -5.61 -9.52 -7.80
CA ALA A 25 -4.80 -10.64 -8.28
C ALA A 25 -4.48 -10.61 -9.79
N HIS A 26 -5.32 -9.93 -10.58
CA HIS A 26 -5.15 -9.75 -12.03
C HIS A 26 -4.29 -8.52 -12.39
N ARG A 27 -3.86 -7.72 -11.41
CA ARG A 27 -3.13 -6.45 -11.61
C ARG A 27 -1.78 -6.40 -10.92
N ALA A 28 -1.61 -7.14 -9.82
CA ALA A 28 -0.35 -7.16 -9.09
C ALA A 28 -0.04 -8.55 -8.55
N ALA A 29 1.25 -8.88 -8.53
CA ALA A 29 1.74 -10.11 -7.92
C ALA A 29 1.44 -10.12 -6.41
N ARG A 30 0.92 -11.23 -5.92
CA ARG A 30 0.58 -11.43 -4.50
C ARG A 30 1.75 -11.08 -3.56
N ASN A 31 2.97 -11.48 -3.93
CA ASN A 31 4.17 -11.23 -3.12
C ASN A 31 4.46 -9.73 -2.96
N THR A 32 4.16 -8.91 -3.97
CA THR A 32 4.30 -7.44 -3.88
C THR A 32 3.39 -6.87 -2.81
N VAL A 33 2.12 -7.31 -2.79
CA VAL A 33 1.14 -6.88 -1.78
C VAL A 33 1.60 -7.25 -0.37
N PHE A 34 2.08 -8.48 -0.17
CA PHE A 34 2.55 -8.92 1.14
C PHE A 34 3.81 -8.18 1.59
N ARG A 35 4.75 -7.91 0.69
CA ARG A 35 5.95 -7.11 0.99
C ARG A 35 5.56 -5.71 1.46
N TRP A 36 4.70 -5.02 0.71
CA TRP A 36 4.26 -3.68 1.08
C TRP A 36 3.38 -3.68 2.34
N ALA A 37 2.56 -4.71 2.55
CA ALA A 37 1.74 -4.83 3.77
C ALA A 37 2.58 -5.09 5.03
N ARG A 38 3.86 -5.47 4.90
CA ARG A 38 4.83 -5.54 6.00
C ARG A 38 5.59 -4.23 6.21
N GLY A 39 5.30 -3.19 5.44
CA GLY A 39 5.96 -1.89 5.53
C GLY A 39 7.26 -1.79 4.72
N GLU A 40 7.55 -2.78 3.86
CA GLU A 40 8.68 -2.69 2.95
C GLU A 40 8.52 -1.48 2.02
N VAL A 41 9.55 -0.64 1.97
CA VAL A 41 9.66 0.43 0.97
C VAL A 41 10.44 -0.13 -0.21
N PRO A 42 9.84 -0.25 -1.40
CA PRO A 42 10.53 -0.82 -2.55
C PRO A 42 11.63 0.14 -3.04
N ALA A 43 12.78 -0.42 -3.46
CA ALA A 43 13.88 0.37 -4.03
C ALA A 43 13.52 1.04 -5.37
N CYS A 44 12.59 0.44 -6.12
CA CYS A 44 12.01 1.00 -7.34
C CYS A 44 10.48 0.87 -7.27
N LEU A 45 9.78 1.98 -7.52
CA LEU A 45 8.32 2.03 -7.44
C LEU A 45 7.71 1.64 -8.78
N ASP A 46 7.17 0.43 -8.85
CA ASP A 46 6.36 -0.03 -9.98
C ASP A 46 5.01 0.69 -9.97
N VAL A 47 4.76 1.51 -11.00
CA VAL A 47 3.54 2.30 -11.15
C VAL A 47 2.30 1.41 -11.28
N SER A 48 2.39 0.28 -11.99
CA SER A 48 1.26 -0.64 -12.15
C SER A 48 0.91 -1.32 -10.82
N ALA A 49 1.91 -1.69 -10.02
CA ALA A 49 1.67 -2.21 -8.68
C ALA A 49 1.04 -1.15 -7.76
N LEU A 50 1.50 0.10 -7.84
CA LEU A 50 0.94 1.23 -7.10
C LEU A 50 -0.53 1.46 -7.44
N GLU A 51 -0.85 1.57 -8.73
CA GLU A 51 -2.22 1.73 -9.22
C GLU A 51 -3.12 0.58 -8.77
N ALA A 52 -2.62 -0.66 -8.84
CA ALA A 52 -3.34 -1.83 -8.38
C ALA A 52 -3.68 -1.75 -6.89
N ILE A 53 -2.73 -1.36 -6.04
CA ILE A 53 -2.94 -1.20 -4.60
C ILE A 53 -4.00 -0.12 -4.33
N LEU A 54 -3.87 1.06 -4.94
CA LEU A 54 -4.82 2.17 -4.76
C LEU A 54 -6.23 1.78 -5.23
N PHE A 55 -6.34 1.13 -6.38
CA PHE A 55 -7.59 0.57 -6.88
C PHE A 55 -8.20 -0.42 -5.89
N GLY A 56 -7.40 -1.36 -5.37
CA GLY A 56 -7.84 -2.37 -4.41
C GLY A 56 -8.32 -1.77 -3.09
N LEU A 57 -7.62 -0.77 -2.56
CA LEU A 57 -8.02 -0.04 -1.36
C LEU A 57 -9.35 0.67 -1.58
N ARG A 58 -9.50 1.39 -2.70
CA ARG A 58 -10.76 2.07 -3.05
C ARG A 58 -11.92 1.08 -3.22
N ALA A 59 -11.68 -0.05 -3.88
CA ALA A 59 -12.70 -1.09 -4.08
C ALA A 59 -13.16 -1.73 -2.77
N LEU A 60 -12.27 -1.90 -1.79
CA LEU A 60 -12.58 -2.55 -0.51
C LEU A 60 -13.16 -1.61 0.54
N THR A 61 -12.88 -0.31 0.46
CA THR A 61 -13.25 0.68 1.49
C THR A 61 -14.27 1.70 1.02
N GLY A 62 -14.46 1.87 -0.30
CA GLY A 62 -15.23 2.95 -0.90
C GLY A 62 -14.56 4.34 -0.83
N LYS A 63 -13.36 4.44 -0.21
CA LYS A 63 -12.67 5.72 0.01
C LYS A 63 -11.66 6.01 -1.10
N PRO A 64 -11.48 7.28 -1.50
CA PRO A 64 -10.37 7.65 -2.39
C PRO A 64 -9.05 7.51 -1.62
N TYR A 65 -8.05 6.89 -2.27
CA TYR A 65 -6.67 6.83 -1.78
C TYR A 65 -5.75 7.33 -2.88
N GLY A 66 -4.78 8.15 -2.50
CA GLY A 66 -3.72 8.66 -3.36
C GLY A 66 -2.34 8.15 -2.94
N VAL A 67 -1.32 8.52 -3.73
CA VAL A 67 0.08 8.16 -3.47
C VAL A 67 0.55 8.68 -2.12
N GLY A 68 0.16 9.91 -1.75
CA GLY A 68 0.54 10.54 -0.48
C GLY A 68 -0.09 9.90 0.77
N ASP A 69 -1.18 9.15 0.61
CA ASP A 69 -1.72 8.34 1.70
C ASP A 69 -0.87 7.09 1.94
N LEU A 70 -0.31 6.53 0.86
CA LEU A 70 0.42 5.27 0.87
C LEU A 70 1.90 5.46 1.21
N PHE A 71 2.51 6.53 0.71
CA PHE A 71 3.92 6.85 0.93
C PHE A 71 4.05 8.27 1.46
N THR A 72 4.63 8.39 2.65
CA THR A 72 4.88 9.68 3.30
C THR A 72 6.36 9.92 3.46
N TYR A 73 6.80 11.17 3.34
CA TYR A 73 8.13 11.58 3.75
C TYR A 73 8.10 12.00 5.22
N GLU A 74 8.91 11.37 6.06
CA GLU A 74 9.13 11.78 7.45
C GLU A 74 10.54 12.38 7.53
N GLU A 75 10.70 13.63 7.98
CA GLU A 75 12.02 14.14 8.34
C GLU A 75 12.55 13.27 9.49
N GLY A 76 13.79 12.81 9.38
CA GLY A 76 14.44 12.22 10.54
C GLY A 76 14.61 13.32 11.57
N ASP A 77 14.34 13.03 12.85
CA ASP A 77 14.70 13.93 13.95
C ASP A 77 16.24 14.01 14.03
N ASP A 78 16.85 14.75 13.12
CA ASP A 78 18.19 15.31 13.27
C ASP A 78 18.01 16.71 13.86
N ALA A 79 17.57 16.78 15.12
CA ALA A 79 17.51 17.98 15.95
C ALA A 79 18.40 17.80 17.18
#